data_AF-A0A550GUI7-F1
#
_entry.id   AF-A0A550GUI7-F1
#
_cell.length_a   1.000
_cell.length_b   1.000
_cell.length_c   1.000
_cell.angle_alpha   90.00
_cell.angle_beta   90.00
_cell.angle_gamma   90.00
#
_symmetry.space_group_name_H-M   'P 1'
#
loop_
_entity.id
_entity.type
_entity.pdbx_description
1 polymer ?
#
loop_
_entity_poly.entity_id
_entity_poly.type
_entity_poly.pdbx_seq_one_letter_code
_entity_poly.pdbx_strand_id
1 'polypeptide(L)' 'MPKPRKCSFCGNDFPAGTGVMYVKNDGTLLWFCSGKCKKSSLNFGRDARKLKWTSYYGKEEKGKA' A
#
# COMPACT_ATOMS: atom_id res chain seq x y z
N MET A 1 -14.99 17.07 -5.10
CA MET A 1 -14.46 16.69 -3.78
C MET A 1 -13.36 15.64 -3.97
N PRO A 2 -12.22 15.72 -3.25
CA PRO A 2 -11.12 14.78 -3.44
C PRO A 2 -11.54 13.36 -3.05
N LYS A 3 -11.28 12.36 -3.91
CA LYS A 3 -11.62 10.97 -3.62
C LYS A 3 -10.55 10.34 -2.70
N PRO A 4 -10.95 9.60 -1.65
CA PRO A 4 -9.98 8.83 -0.86
C PRO A 4 -9.28 7.79 -1.76
N ARG A 5 -8.03 7.48 -1.43
CA ARG A 5 -7.20 6.51 -2.15
C ARG A 5 -6.94 5.32 -1.23
N LYS A 6 -6.77 4.14 -1.81
CA LYS A 6 -6.46 2.91 -1.06
C LYS A 6 -4.97 2.64 -1.08
N CYS A 7 -4.40 2.29 0.07
CA CYS A 7 -3.00 1.91 0.17
C CYS A 7 -2.75 0.52 -0.43
N SER A 8 -1.82 0.42 -1.37
CA SER A 8 -1.45 -0.84 -2.04
C SER A 8 -0.80 -1.85 -1.09
N PHE A 9 -0.26 -1.40 0.05
CA PHE A 9 0.38 -2.28 1.04
C PHE A 9 -0.56 -2.73 2.15
N CYS A 10 -1.10 -1.80 2.95
CA CYS A 10 -1.92 -2.17 4.11
C CYS A 10 -3.40 -2.34 3.77
N GLY A 11 -3.86 -1.84 2.63
CA GLY A 11 -5.25 -1.92 2.19
C GLY A 11 -6.21 -0.93 2.85
N ASN A 12 -5.70 -0.01 3.68
CA ASN A 12 -6.52 1.03 4.29
C ASN A 12 -6.67 2.22 3.35
N ASP A 13 -7.83 2.87 3.43
CA ASP A 13 -8.08 4.13 2.75
C ASP A 13 -7.36 5.29 3.45
N PHE A 14 -6.95 6.28 2.67
CA PHE A 14 -6.31 7.49 3.15
C PHE A 14 -6.83 8.73 2.41
N PRO A 15 -6.86 9.90 3.07
CA PRO A 15 -7.37 11.13 2.48
C PRO A 15 -6.50 11.58 1.31
N ALA A 16 -7.15 12.20 0.32
CA ALA A 16 -6.42 12.78 -0.81
C ALA A 16 -5.49 13.91 -0.34
N GLY A 17 -4.33 14.04 -1.00
CA GLY A 17 -3.29 15.00 -0.60
C GLY A 17 -2.36 14.50 0.51
N THR A 18 -2.57 13.29 1.02
CA THR A 18 -1.68 12.62 1.99
C THR A 18 -1.05 11.38 1.36
N GLY A 19 0.08 10.93 1.91
CA GLY A 19 0.76 9.71 1.47
C GLY A 19 1.76 9.95 0.35
N VAL A 20 2.17 8.87 -0.32
CA VAL A 20 3.19 8.89 -1.38
C VAL A 20 2.73 8.02 -2.54
N MET A 21 2.81 8.58 -3.75
CA MET A 21 2.71 7.82 -5.00
C MET A 21 4.11 7.34 -5.39
N TYR A 22 4.27 6.05 -5.60
CA TYR A 22 5.51 5.45 -6.07
C TYR A 22 5.26 4.83 -7.44
N VAL A 23 5.99 5.32 -8.44
CA VAL A 23 5.94 4.82 -9.81
C VAL A 23 7.10 3.86 -9.98
N LYS A 24 6.80 2.61 -10.32
CA LYS A 24 7.83 1.62 -10.66
C LYS A 24 8.32 1.84 -12.11
N ASN A 25 9.45 1.24 -12.44
CA ASN A 25 10.05 1.33 -13.79
C ASN A 25 9.17 0.70 -14.89
N ASP A 26 8.29 -0.23 -14.55
CA ASP A 26 7.30 -0.84 -15.44
C ASP A 26 6.04 0.02 -15.65
N GLY A 27 5.97 1.20 -15.01
CA GLY A 27 4.80 2.07 -15.03
C GLY A 27 3.73 1.73 -13.99
N THR A 28 3.92 0.68 -13.19
CA THR A 28 2.95 0.32 -12.14
C THR A 28 2.92 1.41 -11.05
N LEU A 29 1.72 1.91 -10.75
CA LEU A 29 1.49 2.89 -9.70
C LEU A 29 1.21 2.19 -8.37
N LEU A 30 2.00 2.51 -7.34
CA LEU A 30 1.77 2.07 -5.97
C LEU A 30 1.43 3.27 -5.09
N TRP A 31 0.33 3.17 -4.34
CA TRP A 31 -0.07 4.18 -3.37
C TRP A 31 0.27 3.74 -1.95
N PHE A 32 0.99 4.57 -1.21
CA PHE A 32 1.35 4.31 0.18
C PHE A 32 0.75 5.38 1.10
N CYS A 33 0.02 4.95 2.12
CA CYS A 33 -0.54 5.87 3.12
C CYS A 33 0.53 6.47 4.05
N SER A 34 1.67 5.79 4.27
CA SER A 34 2.72 6.25 5.18
C SER A 34 4.12 5.73 4.82
N GLY A 35 5.15 6.35 5.40
CA GLY A 35 6.54 5.90 5.27
C GLY A 35 6.77 4.48 5.78
N LYS A 36 5.99 4.02 6.77
CA LYS A 36 6.01 2.63 7.25
C LYS A 36 5.64 1.66 6.14
N CYS A 37 4.56 1.93 5.41
CA CYS A 37 4.09 1.09 4.30
C CYS A 37 5.09 1.09 3.14
N LYS A 38 5.64 2.26 2.79
CA LYS A 38 6.67 2.38 1.75
C LYS A 38 7.91 1.54 2.10
N LYS A 39 8.50 1.73 3.29
CA LYS A 39 9.69 0.98 3.73
C LYS A 39 9.41 -0.51 3.86
N SER A 40 8.24 -0.88 4.38
CA SER A 40 7.83 -2.29 4.53
C SER A 40 7.70 -3.00 3.19
N SER A 41 7.15 -2.34 2.18
CA SER A 41 6.97 -2.93 0.85
C SER A 41 8.24 -2.89 0.01
N LEU A 42 8.97 -1.77 -0.01
CA LEU A 42 10.09 -1.55 -0.94
C LEU A 42 11.45 -1.95 -0.34
N ASN A 43 11.73 -1.55 0.90
CA ASN A 43 13.05 -1.77 1.50
C ASN A 43 13.15 -3.16 2.15
N PHE A 44 12.10 -3.55 2.88
CA PHE A 44 12.09 -4.81 3.63
C PHE A 44 11.46 -5.97 2.84
N GLY A 45 10.80 -5.70 1.70
CA GLY A 45 10.15 -6.73 0.88
C GLY A 45 9.11 -7.57 1.65
N ARG A 46 8.48 -7.00 2.70
CA ARG A 46 7.52 -7.76 3.52
C ARG A 46 6.26 -8.05 2.72
N ASP A 47 5.71 -9.24 2.88
CA ASP A 47 4.39 -9.57 2.35
C ASP A 47 3.32 -9.08 3.33
N ALA A 48 2.43 -8.21 2.86
CA ALA A 48 1.30 -7.72 3.66
C ALA A 48 0.48 -8.88 4.24
N ARG A 49 0.33 -9.99 3.50
CA ARG A 49 -0.46 -11.17 3.92
C ARG A 49 0.06 -11.85 5.19
N LYS A 50 1.35 -11.67 5.50
CA LYS A 50 2.00 -12.23 6.70
C LYS A 50 1.90 -11.29 7.91
N LEU A 51 1.47 -10.05 7.72
CA LEU A 51 1.45 -9.01 8.75
C LEU A 51 0.04 -8.79 9.28
N LYS A 52 -0.17 -9.14 10.56
CA LYS A 52 -1.46 -9.07 11.29
C LYS A 52 -2.16 -7.70 11.24
N TRP A 53 -1.40 -6.62 11.07
CA TRP A 53 -1.93 -5.25 11.08
C TRP A 53 -2.41 -4.76 9.71
N THR A 54 -2.27 -5.57 8.66
CA THR A 54 -2.75 -5.21 7.32
C THR A 54 -4.11 -5.85 7.06
N SER A 55 -4.92 -5.19 6.23
CA SER A 55 -6.24 -5.68 5.82
C SER A 55 -6.19 -6.89 4.89
N TYR A 56 -4.98 -7.33 4.52
CA TYR A 56 -4.69 -8.51 3.70
C TYR A 56 -4.17 -9.69 4.52
N TYR A 57 -4.03 -9.56 5.85
CA TYR A 57 -3.59 -10.67 6.69
C TYR A 57 -4.49 -11.89 6.50
N GLY A 58 -3.89 -13.04 6.19
CA GLY A 58 -4.62 -14.30 5.99
C GLY A 58 -5.46 -14.38 4.70
N LYS A 59 -5.40 -13.38 3.81
CA LYS A 59 -6.07 -13.43 2.49
C LYS A 59 -5.15 -14.04 1.44
N GLU A 60 -5.73 -14.83 0.53
CA GLU A 60 -5.01 -15.45 -0.59
C GLU A 60 -4.56 -14.37 -1.60
N GLU A 61 -5.44 -13.42 -1.91
CA GLU A 61 -5.19 -12.34 -2.85
C GLU A 61 -4.43 -11.17 -2.22
N LYS A 62 -3.36 -10.72 -2.89
CA LYS A 62 -2.71 -9.44 -2.57
C LYS A 62 -3.63 -8.30 -3.00
N GLY A 63 -3.68 -7.23 -2.20
CA GLY A 63 -4.30 -5.99 -2.63
C GLY A 63 -3.75 -5.54 -3.98
N LYS A 64 -4.61 -5.55 -5.02
CA LYS A 64 -4.29 -4.91 -6.29
C LYS A 64 -4.04 -3.42 -6.02
N ALA A 65 -2.90 -2.94 -6.50
CA ALA A 65 -2.53 -1.53 -6.47
C ALA A 65 -3.33 -0.75 -7.50
#